data_AF-A0A285CXB5-F1
#
_entry.id   AF-A0A285CXB5-F1
#
_cell.length_a   1.000
_cell.length_b   1.000
_cell.length_c   1.000
_cell.angle_alpha   90.00
_cell.angle_beta   90.00
_cell.angle_gamma   90.00
#
_symmetry.space_group_name_H-M   'P 1'
#
loop_
_entity.id
_entity.type
_entity.pdbx_description
1 polymer ?
#
loop_
_entity_poly.entity_id
_entity_poly.type
_entity_poly.pdbx_seq_one_letter_code
_entity_poly.pdbx_strand_id
1 'polypeptide(L)'
;MSTLITVQTSLPSRAAWAALRYADKWLADRLEPEEGQFFVTATGSELAQDEDLRQRFAGLIALAPGLCASLADRLGGAPLGRFDVLQLLILHDHLAAEITLDPGDDARQASRILAGMTG
;
A
#
# COMPACT_ATOMS: atom_id res chain seq x y z
N MET A 1 -15.94 -8.64 15.20
CA MET A 1 -15.06 -7.46 15.35
C MET A 1 -14.34 -7.31 14.02
N SER A 2 -14.39 -6.13 13.41
CA SER A 2 -13.70 -5.87 12.14
C SER A 2 -12.19 -5.72 12.41
N THR A 3 -11.35 -6.44 11.69
CA THR A 3 -9.89 -6.44 11.80
C THR A 3 -9.31 -5.50 10.75
N LEU A 4 -8.93 -4.30 11.19
CA LEU A 4 -8.22 -3.31 10.39
C LEU A 4 -6.71 -3.56 10.49
N ILE A 5 -6.04 -3.67 9.35
CA ILE A 5 -4.58 -3.56 9.26
C ILE A 5 -4.24 -2.19 8.69
N THR A 6 -3.52 -1.40 9.46
CA THR A 6 -2.89 -0.18 8.96
C THR A 6 -1.40 -0.44 8.75
N VAL A 7 -0.94 -0.22 7.52
CA VAL A 7 0.48 -0.20 7.17
C VAL A 7 0.85 1.24 6.86
N GLN A 8 1.82 1.76 7.60
CA GLN A 8 2.21 3.16 7.52
C GLN A 8 3.63 3.28 6.99
N THR A 9 3.88 4.30 6.17
CA THR A 9 5.23 4.76 5.83
C THR A 9 5.29 6.28 5.78
N SER A 10 6.51 6.80 5.86
CA SER A 10 6.81 8.21 5.62
C SER A 10 7.56 8.35 4.30
N LEU A 11 7.08 9.21 3.41
CA LEU A 11 7.72 9.51 2.13
C LEU A 11 8.17 10.97 2.06
N PRO A 12 9.31 11.24 1.39
CA PRO A 12 9.64 12.59 0.96
C PRO A 12 8.46 13.17 0.20
N SER A 13 8.16 14.47 0.38
CA SER A 13 6.99 15.10 -0.25
C SER A 13 6.90 14.82 -1.76
N ARG A 14 8.05 14.84 -2.46
CA ARG A 14 8.11 14.54 -3.90
C ARG A 14 7.67 13.12 -4.24
N ALA A 15 8.06 12.13 -3.44
CA ALA A 15 7.67 10.73 -3.62
C ALA A 15 6.20 10.51 -3.24
N ALA A 16 5.73 11.14 -2.17
CA ALA A 16 4.31 11.14 -1.81
C ALA A 16 3.42 11.67 -2.94
N TRP A 17 3.80 12.80 -3.54
CA TRP A 17 3.11 13.35 -4.72
C TRP A 17 3.21 12.46 -5.96
N ALA A 18 4.30 11.70 -6.13
CA ALA A 18 4.43 10.74 -7.22
C ALA A 18 3.50 9.54 -7.02
N ALA A 19 3.40 9.01 -5.79
CA ALA A 19 2.44 7.98 -5.42
C ALA A 19 0.99 8.45 -5.63
N LEU A 20 0.67 9.69 -5.25
CA LEU A 20 -0.64 10.32 -5.52
C LEU A 20 -0.96 10.44 -7.01
N ARG A 21 0.02 10.76 -7.86
CA ARG A 21 -0.19 10.81 -9.32
C ARG A 21 -0.34 9.42 -9.94
N TYR A 22 0.28 8.40 -9.33
CA TYR A 22 0.14 7.02 -9.76
C TYR A 22 -1.23 6.44 -9.37
N ALA A 23 -1.83 6.95 -8.29
CA ALA A 23 -3.22 6.67 -7.96
C ALA A 23 -4.14 7.23 -9.06
N ASP A 24 -4.49 6.38 -10.01
CA ASP A 24 -5.42 6.69 -11.11
C ASP A 24 -6.81 7.12 -10.56
N LYS A 25 -7.69 7.63 -11.43
CA LYS A 25 -9.03 8.15 -11.11
C LYS A 25 -9.85 7.21 -10.22
N TRP A 26 -9.68 5.90 -10.39
CA TRP A 26 -10.37 4.90 -9.58
C TRP A 26 -9.85 4.82 -8.13
N LEU A 27 -8.55 5.03 -7.91
CA LEU A 27 -7.98 5.14 -6.57
C LEU A 27 -8.32 6.48 -5.92
N ALA A 28 -8.53 7.54 -6.71
CA ALA A 28 -8.91 8.86 -6.20
C ALA A 28 -10.22 8.81 -5.38
N ASP A 29 -11.16 7.93 -5.75
CA ASP A 29 -12.41 7.73 -4.99
C ASP A 29 -12.19 7.05 -3.63
N ARG A 30 -11.04 6.40 -3.43
CA ARG A 30 -10.63 5.72 -2.19
C ARG A 30 -9.54 6.48 -1.43
N LEU A 31 -9.09 7.59 -2.00
CA LEU A 31 -7.99 8.37 -1.46
C LEU A 31 -8.56 9.44 -0.56
N GLU A 32 -8.19 9.38 0.72
CA GLU A 32 -8.60 10.35 1.71
C GLU A 32 -7.38 11.22 2.05
N PRO A 33 -7.29 12.44 1.51
CA PRO A 33 -6.21 13.36 1.82
C PRO A 33 -6.46 14.02 3.18
N GLU A 34 -5.40 14.13 3.98
CA GLU A 34 -5.38 14.88 5.23
C GLU A 34 -4.16 15.80 5.30
N GLU A 35 -4.12 16.71 6.28
CA GLU A 35 -3.00 17.65 6.40
C GLU A 35 -1.70 16.89 6.68
N GLY A 36 -0.79 16.88 5.70
CA GLY A 36 0.50 16.20 5.80
C GLY A 36 0.46 14.68 5.60
N GLN A 37 -0.66 14.10 5.17
CA GLN A 37 -0.75 12.66 4.89
C GLN A 37 -1.86 12.33 3.89
N PHE A 38 -1.87 11.11 3.40
CA PHE A 38 -3.04 10.53 2.75
C PHE A 38 -3.12 9.04 3.05
N PHE A 39 -4.32 8.48 2.99
CA PHE A 39 -4.49 7.05 3.07
C PHE A 39 -5.39 6.50 1.98
N VAL A 40 -5.18 5.22 1.69
CA VAL A 40 -5.99 4.44 0.74
C VAL A 40 -6.44 3.17 1.44
N THR A 41 -7.73 2.87 1.35
CA THR A 41 -8.32 1.66 1.94
C THR A 41 -8.90 0.71 0.91
N ALA A 42 -8.75 -0.59 1.18
CA ALA A 42 -9.50 -1.64 0.52
C ALA A 42 -9.81 -2.76 1.51
N THR A 43 -10.94 -3.42 1.32
CA THR A 43 -11.28 -4.60 2.13
C THR A 43 -10.45 -5.81 1.70
N GLY A 44 -10.24 -6.74 2.61
CA GLY A 44 -9.56 -8.00 2.28
C GLY A 44 -10.30 -8.80 1.20
N SER A 45 -11.63 -8.71 1.17
CA SER A 45 -12.47 -9.37 0.16
C SER A 45 -12.35 -8.71 -1.22
N GLU A 46 -12.30 -7.38 -1.29
CA GLU A 46 -12.02 -6.64 -2.54
C GLU A 46 -10.66 -7.03 -3.10
N LEU A 47 -9.61 -6.99 -2.26
CA LEU A 47 -8.27 -7.38 -2.68
C LEU A 47 -8.18 -8.86 -3.06
N ALA A 48 -8.98 -9.75 -2.47
CA ALA A 48 -9.01 -11.15 -2.86
C ALA A 48 -9.68 -11.39 -4.22
N GLN A 49 -10.67 -10.58 -4.59
CA GLN A 49 -11.51 -10.79 -5.78
C GLN A 49 -11.07 -9.96 -6.98
N ASP A 50 -10.45 -8.81 -6.76
CA ASP A 50 -10.09 -7.84 -7.80
C ASP A 50 -8.57 -7.81 -8.03
N GLU A 51 -8.13 -8.39 -9.15
CA GLU A 51 -6.72 -8.42 -9.53
C GLU A 51 -6.18 -7.03 -9.88
N ASP A 52 -6.96 -6.21 -10.58
CA ASP A 52 -6.55 -4.86 -10.97
C ASP A 52 -6.35 -3.99 -9.72
N LEU A 53 -7.22 -4.15 -8.72
CA LEU A 53 -7.08 -3.52 -7.42
C LEU A 53 -5.79 -3.95 -6.70
N ARG A 54 -5.48 -5.25 -6.70
CA ARG A 54 -4.21 -5.73 -6.12
C ARG A 54 -3.01 -5.12 -6.81
N GLN A 55 -3.00 -5.07 -8.14
CA GLN A 55 -1.89 -4.48 -8.90
C GLN A 55 -1.73 -2.98 -8.63
N ARG A 56 -2.83 -2.26 -8.46
CA ARG A 56 -2.82 -0.85 -8.09
C ARG A 56 -2.25 -0.62 -6.69
N PHE A 57 -2.68 -1.40 -5.70
CA PHE A 57 -2.11 -1.37 -4.35
C PHE A 57 -0.63 -1.75 -4.37
N ALA A 58 -0.25 -2.78 -5.12
CA ALA A 58 1.14 -3.19 -5.28
C ALA A 58 2.02 -2.07 -5.88
N GLY A 59 1.50 -1.35 -6.87
CA GLY A 59 2.18 -0.17 -7.43
C GLY A 59 2.36 0.96 -6.41
N LEU A 60 1.34 1.25 -5.59
CA LEU A 60 1.47 2.22 -4.50
C LEU A 60 2.50 1.79 -3.45
N ILE A 61 2.50 0.51 -3.07
CA ILE A 61 3.47 -0.07 -2.14
C ILE A 61 4.89 0.04 -2.71
N ALA A 62 5.07 -0.18 -4.01
CA ALA A 62 6.37 -0.09 -4.68
C ALA A 62 6.93 1.33 -4.78
N LEU A 63 6.06 2.33 -4.79
CA LEU A 63 6.45 3.74 -4.77
C LEU A 63 6.81 4.23 -3.35
N ALA A 64 6.76 3.33 -2.36
CA ALA A 64 6.81 3.64 -0.96
C ALA A 64 7.82 2.75 -0.22
N PRO A 65 9.06 3.22 0.06
CA PRO A 65 10.07 2.43 0.75
C PRO A 65 9.58 1.88 2.08
N GLY A 66 9.98 0.64 2.38
CA GLY A 66 9.66 -0.03 3.63
C GLY A 66 8.21 -0.48 3.78
N LEU A 67 7.31 -0.07 2.87
CA LEU A 67 5.89 -0.39 2.97
C LEU A 67 5.63 -1.86 2.58
N CYS A 68 6.38 -2.40 1.61
CA CYS A 68 6.31 -3.83 1.24
C CYS A 68 6.73 -4.75 2.39
N ALA A 69 7.86 -4.45 3.04
CA ALA A 69 8.35 -5.19 4.21
C ALA A 69 7.38 -5.06 5.40
N SER A 70 6.92 -3.85 5.69
CA SER A 70 5.95 -3.60 6.77
C SER A 70 4.62 -4.34 6.53
N LEU A 71 4.17 -4.44 5.28
CA LEU A 71 2.99 -5.20 4.91
C LEU A 71 3.21 -6.70 5.15
N ALA A 72 4.37 -7.25 4.75
CA ALA A 72 4.70 -8.65 5.00
C ALA A 72 4.72 -8.98 6.50
N ASP A 73 5.38 -8.13 7.30
CA ASP A 73 5.47 -8.29 8.76
C ASP A 73 4.09 -8.20 9.43
N ARG A 74 3.25 -7.26 8.99
CA ARG A 74 1.89 -7.08 9.54
C ARG A 74 0.95 -8.22 9.18
N LEU A 75 1.05 -8.75 7.97
CA LEU A 75 0.24 -9.88 7.54
C LEU A 75 0.70 -11.19 8.20
N GLY A 76 1.99 -11.32 8.51
CA GLY A 76 2.53 -12.51 9.18
C GLY A 76 2.24 -13.82 8.43
N GLY A 77 2.12 -13.74 7.10
CA GLY A 77 1.73 -14.87 6.26
C GLY A 77 0.24 -15.22 6.22
N ALA A 78 -0.62 -14.46 6.92
CA ALA A 78 -2.06 -14.66 6.86
C ALA A 78 -2.66 -14.19 5.52
N PRO A 79 -3.67 -14.89 4.98
CA PRO A 79 -4.34 -14.48 3.76
C PRO A 79 -5.13 -13.19 3.96
N LEU A 80 -5.20 -12.33 2.93
CA LEU A 80 -5.92 -11.06 3.00
C LEU A 80 -7.38 -11.19 3.41
N GLY A 81 -8.06 -12.28 3.03
CA GLY A 81 -9.46 -12.55 3.39
C GLY A 81 -9.70 -12.76 4.89
N ARG A 82 -8.64 -12.83 5.72
CA ARG A 82 -8.74 -12.83 7.19
C ARG A 82 -8.94 -11.43 7.77
N PHE A 83 -8.71 -10.39 6.98
CA PHE A 83 -8.78 -9.00 7.40
C PHE A 83 -9.95 -8.31 6.73
N ASP A 84 -10.63 -7.46 7.49
CA ASP A 84 -11.79 -6.74 6.98
C ASP A 84 -11.34 -5.54 6.15
N VAL A 85 -10.29 -4.83 6.57
CA VAL A 85 -9.77 -3.65 5.86
C VAL A 85 -8.24 -3.61 5.92
N LEU A 86 -7.61 -3.35 4.78
CA LEU A 86 -6.23 -2.90 4.64
C LEU A 86 -6.22 -1.40 4.38
N GLN A 87 -5.54 -0.64 5.24
CA GLN A 87 -5.27 0.78 5.08
C GLN A 87 -3.78 0.99 4.85
N LEU A 88 -3.44 1.66 3.74
CA LEU A 88 -2.10 2.16 3.49
C LEU A 88 -2.06 3.64 3.84
N LEU A 89 -1.28 4.00 4.85
CA LEU A 89 -1.10 5.38 5.31
C LEU A 89 0.27 5.90 4.85
N ILE A 90 0.27 7.00 4.10
CA ILE A 90 1.48 7.63 3.57
C ILE A 90 1.58 9.02 4.19
N LEU A 91 2.61 9.22 5.00
CA LEU A 91 2.92 10.51 5.63
C LEU A 91 3.84 11.33 4.71
N HIS A 92 3.58 12.64 4.63
CA HIS A 92 4.46 13.60 3.97
C HIS A 92 5.55 14.04 4.95
N ASP A 93 6.72 13.41 4.86
CA ASP A 93 7.85 13.73 5.73
C ASP A 93 9.04 14.18 4.88
N HIS A 94 9.43 15.45 5.03
CA HIS A 94 10.57 16.04 4.34
C HIS A 94 11.92 15.49 4.81
N LEU A 95 11.96 14.76 5.93
CA LEU A 95 13.15 14.10 6.47
C LEU A 95 13.21 12.61 6.13
N ALA A 96 12.19 12.06 5.46
CA ALA A 96 12.20 10.66 5.04
C ALA A 96 13.35 10.40 4.06
N ALA A 97 13.91 9.19 4.14
CA ALA A 97 15.00 8.78 3.27
C ALA A 97 14.55 8.69 1.80
N GLU A 98 15.46 8.98 0.87
CA GLU A 98 15.20 8.80 -0.55
C GLU A 98 15.06 7.33 -0.94
N ILE A 99 14.25 7.07 -1.97
CA ILE A 99 13.96 5.74 -2.49
C ILE A 99 15.19 5.22 -3.26
N THR A 100 15.83 4.16 -2.77
CA THR A 100 16.95 3.48 -3.47
C THR A 100 16.61 2.05 -3.93
N LEU A 101 15.38 1.60 -3.73
CA LEU A 101 14.92 0.25 -4.10
C LEU A 101 14.39 0.21 -5.55
N ASP A 102 14.48 -0.95 -6.19
CA ASP A 102 13.90 -1.20 -7.51
C ASP A 102 12.36 -1.32 -7.39
N PRO A 103 11.58 -0.37 -7.93
CA PRO A 103 10.12 -0.40 -7.83
C PRO A 103 9.49 -1.62 -8.51
N GLY A 104 10.16 -2.21 -9.51
CA GLY A 104 9.63 -3.37 -10.24
C GLY A 104 9.65 -4.66 -9.41
N ASP A 105 10.68 -4.85 -8.59
CA ASP A 105 10.78 -5.99 -7.67
C ASP A 105 9.81 -5.84 -6.49
N ASP A 106 9.74 -4.65 -5.91
CA ASP A 106 8.83 -4.35 -4.80
C ASP A 106 7.36 -4.49 -5.23
N ALA A 107 6.99 -4.05 -6.44
CA ALA A 107 5.64 -4.22 -6.96
C ALA A 107 5.27 -5.70 -7.12
N ARG A 108 6.19 -6.52 -7.65
CA ARG A 108 5.97 -7.97 -7.78
C ARG A 108 5.81 -8.63 -6.42
N GLN A 109 6.64 -8.27 -5.46
CA GLN A 109 6.57 -8.82 -4.10
C GLN A 109 5.29 -8.40 -3.39
N ALA A 110 4.91 -7.12 -3.46
CA ALA A 110 3.67 -6.61 -2.91
C ALA A 110 2.45 -7.31 -3.54
N SER A 111 2.44 -7.49 -4.87
CA SER A 111 1.37 -8.19 -5.57
C SER A 111 1.23 -9.65 -5.09
N ARG A 112 2.36 -10.37 -4.90
CA ARG A 112 2.34 -11.74 -4.34
C ARG A 112 1.80 -11.79 -2.92
N ILE A 113 2.23 -10.87 -2.06
CA ILE A 113 1.75 -10.75 -0.68
C ILE A 113 0.25 -10.49 -0.67
N LEU A 114 -0.23 -9.54 -1.48
CA LEU A 114 -1.65 -9.21 -1.59
C LEU A 114 -2.47 -10.33 -2.23
N ALA A 115 -1.89 -11.15 -3.09
CA ALA A 115 -2.54 -12.35 -3.61
C ALA A 115 -2.63 -13.49 -2.57
N GLY A 116 -2.05 -13.33 -1.37
CA GLY A 116 -1.95 -14.39 -0.37
C GLY A 116 -0.94 -15.48 -0.74
N MET A 117 -0.06 -15.21 -1.70
CA MET A 117 1.01 -16.11 -2.13
C MET A 117 2.27 -15.83 -1.30
N THR A 118 2.28 -16.29 -0.05
CA THR A 118 3.51 -16.34 0.74
C THR A 118 4.36 -17.50 0.24
N GLY A 119 5.48 -17.17 -0.39
CA GLY A 119 6.47 -18.14 -0.87
C GLY A 119 7.86 -17.66 -0.53
#